data_AF-A0AAU2HJ85-F1
#
_entry.id   AF-A0AAU2HJ85-F1
#
_cell.length_a   1.000
_cell.length_b   1.000
_cell.length_c   1.000
_cell.angle_alpha   90.00
_cell.angle_beta   90.00
_cell.angle_gamma   90.00
#
_symmetry.space_group_name_H-M   'P 1'
#
loop_
_entity.id
_entity.type
_entity.pdbx_description
1 polymer ?
#
loop_
_entity_poly.entity_id
_entity_poly.type
_entity_poly.pdbx_seq_one_letter_code
_entity_poly.pdbx_strand_id
1 'polypeptide(L)' 'MANNQQAGPRIGAVVKDMKTDRFGVVMGTIGGLIQLRPISGGRSWEAEPDGIEVLSSRQELTVRLAALNAESRRGV' A
#
# COMPACT_ATOMS: atom_id res chain seq x y z
N MET A 1 25.09 -19.05 -3.54
CA MET A 1 25.04 -17.86 -2.67
C MET A 1 23.79 -17.07 -3.06
N ALA A 2 22.68 -17.22 -2.33
CA ALA A 2 21.41 -16.55 -2.67
C ALA A 2 21.31 -15.25 -1.87
N ASN A 3 21.57 -14.12 -2.53
CA ASN A 3 21.47 -12.78 -1.95
C ASN A 3 19.99 -12.33 -1.99
N ASN A 4 19.18 -12.77 -1.02
CA ASN A 4 17.76 -12.42 -0.91
C ASN A 4 17.51 -11.31 0.14
N GLN A 5 18.34 -10.28 0.15
CA GLN A 5 18.27 -9.18 1.12
C GLN A 5 17.91 -7.84 0.45
N GLN A 6 16.90 -7.85 -0.43
CA GLN A 6 16.07 -6.68 -0.65
C GLN A 6 14.75 -6.92 0.09
N ALA A 7 14.84 -6.92 1.43
CA ALA A 7 13.78 -7.31 2.37
C ALA A 7 12.75 -6.18 2.59
N GLY A 8 12.28 -5.57 1.50
CA GLY A 8 11.26 -4.52 1.52
C GLY A 8 10.07 -4.91 0.65
N PRO A 9 8.86 -4.37 0.91
CA PRO A 9 7.73 -4.55 0.03
C PRO A 9 8.06 -4.08 -1.38
N ARG A 10 7.60 -4.85 -2.38
CA ARG A 10 7.80 -4.48 -3.79
C ARG A 10 7.08 -3.17 -4.11
N ILE A 11 7.74 -2.24 -4.81
CA ILE A 11 7.08 -1.05 -5.38
C ILE A 11 5.88 -1.48 -6.25
N GLY A 12 4.74 -0.85 -6.04
CA GLY A 12 3.46 -1.17 -6.66
C GLY A 12 2.61 -2.17 -5.88
N ALA A 13 3.15 -2.87 -4.88
CA ALA A 13 2.37 -3.74 -4.02
C ALA A 13 1.35 -2.95 -3.19
N VAL A 14 0.19 -3.54 -2.95
CA VAL A 14 -0.79 -2.99 -2.02
C VAL A 14 -0.53 -3.57 -0.63
N VAL A 15 -0.43 -2.67 0.34
CA VAL A 15 -0.22 -3.00 1.75
C VAL A 15 -1.30 -2.36 2.62
N LYS A 16 -1.52 -2.95 3.78
CA LYS A 16 -2.27 -2.35 4.87
C LYS A 16 -1.28 -1.73 5.85
N ASP A 17 -1.41 -0.44 6.11
CA ASP A 17 -0.76 0.22 7.23
C ASP A 17 -1.54 -0.12 8.51
N MET A 18 -0.93 -0.92 9.37
CA MET A 18 -1.54 -1.43 10.59
C MET A 18 -1.70 -0.36 11.68
N LYS A 19 -0.93 0.72 11.61
CA LYS A 19 -1.01 1.83 12.56
C LYS A 19 -2.20 2.73 12.25
N THR A 20 -2.45 2.98 10.97
CA THR A 20 -3.53 3.89 10.54
C THR A 20 -4.78 3.18 10.05
N ASP A 21 -4.75 1.86 9.93
CA ASP A 21 -5.79 1.01 9.33
C ASP A 21 -6.14 1.43 7.88
N ARG A 22 -5.15 1.96 7.15
CA ARG A 22 -5.30 2.46 5.78
C ARG A 22 -4.62 1.56 4.77
N PHE A 23 -5.21 1.45 3.58
CA PHE A 23 -4.60 0.73 2.45
C PHE A 23 -3.86 1.69 1.52
N GLY A 24 -2.66 1.31 1.11
CA GLY A 24 -1.81 2.12 0.24
C GLY A 24 -0.98 1.28 -0.74
N VAL A 25 -0.56 1.93 -1.82
CA VAL A 25 0.37 1.39 -2.80
C VAL A 25 1.79 1.81 -2.42
N VAL A 26 2.72 0.86 -2.39
CA VAL A 26 4.13 1.11 -2.11
C VAL A 26 4.74 1.89 -3.27
N MET A 27 5.28 3.07 -2.99
CA MET A 27 5.96 3.92 -3.97
C MET A 27 7.49 3.77 -3.90
N GLY A 28 8.02 3.31 -2.77
CA GLY A 28 9.45 3.17 -2.52
C GLY A 28 9.76 3.36 -1.04
N THR A 29 11.03 3.61 -0.73
CA THR A 29 11.51 3.87 0.63
C THR A 29 12.21 5.23 0.67
N ILE A 30 11.91 6.05 1.67
CA ILE A 30 12.54 7.36 1.91
C ILE A 30 13.04 7.39 3.35
N GLY A 31 14.35 7.54 3.55
CA GLY A 31 14.92 7.60 4.90
C GLY A 31 14.67 6.35 5.76
N GLY A 32 14.48 5.19 5.14
CA GLY A 32 14.15 3.93 5.82
C GLY A 32 12.65 3.69 6.03
N LEU A 33 11.80 4.69 5.81
CA LEU A 33 10.35 4.57 5.88
C LEU A 33 9.76 4.19 4.52
N ILE A 34 8.69 3.40 4.53
CA ILE A 34 7.96 3.03 3.31
C ILE A 34 7.05 4.18 2.91
N GLN A 35 7.24 4.70 1.69
CA GLN A 35 6.36 5.70 1.13
C GLN A 35 5.12 5.03 0.52
N LEU A 36 3.94 5.38 1.02
CA LEU A 36 2.65 4.86 0.59
C LEU A 36 1.82 5.96 -0.10
N ARG A 37 1.06 5.55 -1.12
CA ARG A 37 0.06 6.40 -1.78
C ARG A 37 -1.35 5.81 -1.66
N PRO A 38 -2.39 6.61 -1.41
CA PRO A 38 -3.74 6.06 -1.31
C PRO A 38 -4.20 5.50 -2.66
N ILE A 39 -4.98 4.42 -2.65
CA ILE A 39 -5.43 3.72 -3.86
C ILE A 39 -6.36 4.60 -4.72
N SER A 40 -7.24 5.38 -4.08
CA SER A 40 -8.14 6.32 -4.74
C SER A 40 -7.47 7.66 -5.09
N GLY A 41 -6.15 7.79 -4.92
CA GLY A 41 -5.45 9.07 -5.00
C GLY A 41 -5.55 9.91 -3.72
N GLY A 42 -4.91 11.07 -3.73
CA GLY A 42 -4.74 11.93 -2.55
C GLY A 42 -3.31 11.97 -2.02
N ARG A 43 -3.16 12.44 -0.77
CA ARG A 43 -1.86 12.70 -0.14
C ARG A 43 -1.15 11.40 0.25
N SER A 44 0.11 11.26 -0.17
CA SER A 44 0.99 10.19 0.28
C SER A 44 1.33 10.32 1.77
N TRP A 45 1.75 9.21 2.37
CA TRP A 45 2.23 9.16 3.74
C TRP A 45 3.37 8.15 3.87
N GLU A 46 4.03 8.17 5.02
CA GLU A 46 5.14 7.28 5.35
C GLU A 46 4.70 6.30 6.42
N ALA A 47 5.17 5.06 6.33
CA ALA A 47 4.91 4.00 7.29
C ALA A 47 6.20 3.27 7.66
N GLU A 48 6.25 2.75 8.88
CA GLU A 48 7.33 1.88 9.34
C GLU A 48 7.32 0.56 8.54
N PRO A 49 8.47 0.00 8.14
CA PRO A 49 8.52 -1.29 7.44
C PRO A 49 7.85 -2.44 8.21
N ASP A 50 7.94 -2.44 9.54
CA ASP A 50 7.31 -3.45 10.40
C ASP A 50 5.83 -3.13 10.71
N GLY A 51 5.36 -1.95 10.32
CA GLY A 51 3.99 -1.47 10.53
C GLY A 51 3.05 -1.77 9.37
N ILE A 52 3.49 -2.53 8.38
CA ILE A 52 2.71 -2.80 7.16
C ILE A 52 2.54 -4.29 6.92
N GLU A 53 1.35 -4.65 6.41
CA GLU A 53 1.01 -6.01 6.00
C GLU A 53 0.85 -6.05 4.48
N VAL A 54 1.61 -6.93 3.80
CA VAL A 54 1.48 -7.14 2.35
C VAL A 54 0.22 -7.96 2.07
N LEU A 55 -0.64 -7.45 1.20
CA LEU A 55 -1.87 -8.15 0.85
C LEU A 55 -1.60 -9.27 -0.15
N SER A 56 -2.37 -10.36 -0.03
CA SER A 56 -2.49 -11.35 -1.10
C SER A 56 -3.15 -10.73 -2.34
N SER A 57 -2.97 -11.35 -3.51
CA SER A 57 -3.58 -10.86 -4.75
C SER A 57 -5.11 -10.77 -4.67
N ARG A 58 -5.77 -11.67 -3.91
CA ARG A 58 -7.22 -11.63 -3.69
C ARG A 58 -7.62 -10.42 -2.86
N GLN A 59 -6.94 -10.17 -1.75
CA GLN A 59 -7.19 -9.01 -0.88
C GLN A 59 -6.91 -7.70 -1.63
N GLU A 60 -5.82 -7.64 -2.40
CA GLU A 60 -5.50 -6.49 -3.25
C GLU A 60 -6.64 -6.18 -4.23
N LEU A 61 -7.15 -7.18 -4.94
CA LEU A 61 -8.27 -7.00 -5.86
C LEU A 61 -9.52 -6.46 -5.14
N THR A 62 -9.85 -7.02 -3.98
CA THR A 62 -10.98 -6.56 -3.15
C THR A 62 -10.83 -5.09 -2.76
N VAL A 63 -9.64 -4.70 -2.29
CA VAL A 63 -9.40 -3.32 -1.85
C VAL A 63 -9.46 -2.34 -3.03
N ARG A 64 -8.86 -2.69 -4.18
CA ARG A 64 -8.93 -1.84 -5.39
C ARG A 64 -10.36 -1.68 -5.88
N LEU A 65 -11.14 -2.75 -5.91
CA LEU A 65 -12.56 -2.69 -6.27
C LEU A 65 -13.36 -1.84 -5.28
N ALA A 66 -13.12 -1.98 -3.98
CA ALA A 66 -13.78 -1.17 -2.96
C ALA A 66 -13.51 0.33 -3.14
N ALA A 67 -12.26 0.70 -3.45
CA ALA A 67 -11.87 2.08 -3.73
C ALA A 67 -12.55 2.63 -4.99
N LEU A 68 -12.54 1.89 -6.09
CA LEU A 68 -13.23 2.28 -7.33
C LEU A 68 -14.74 2.43 -7.12
N ASN A 69 -15.37 1.47 -6.42
CA ASN A 69 -16.79 1.52 -6.12
C ASN A 69 -17.15 2.72 -5.21
N ALA A 70 -16.26 3.09 -4.28
CA ALA A 70 -16.45 4.27 -3.45
C ALA A 70 -16.40 5.56 -4.29
N GLU A 71 -15.52 5.62 -5.28
CA GLU A 71 -15.43 6.75 -6.22
C GLU A 71 -16.68 6.87 -7.09
N SER A 72 -17.15 5.77 -7.69
CA SER A 72 -18.37 5.78 -8.50
C SER A 72 -19.60 6.24 -7.71
N ARG A 73 -19.69 5.90 -6.42
CA ARG A 73 -20.78 6.37 -5.55
C ARG A 73 -20.69 7.85 -5.18
N ARG A 74 -19.52 8.46 -5.30
CA ARG A 74 -19.32 9.88 -5.02
C ARG A 74 -19.76 10.79 -6.17
N GLY A 75 -20.06 10.23 -7.35
CA GLY A 75 -20.64 10.95 -8.48
C GLY A 75 -19.78 12.15 -8.87
N VAL A 76 -18.64 11.88 -9.51
CA VAL A 76 -17.90 12.92 -10.26
C VAL A 76 -18.68 13.35 -11.49
#